data_AF-C4GD81-F1
#
_entry.id   AF-C4GD81-F1
#
_cell.length_a   1.000
_cell.length_b   1.000
_cell.length_c   1.000
_cell.angle_alpha   90.00
_cell.angle_beta   90.00
_cell.angle_gamma   90.00
#
_symmetry.space_group_name_H-M   'P 1'
#
loop_
_entity.id
_entity.type
_entity.pdbx_description
1 polymer ?
#
loop_
_entity_poly.entity_id
_entity_poly.type
_entity_poly.pdbx_seq_one_letter_code
_entity_poly.pdbx_strand_id
1 'polypeptide(L)'
;GLVGIPVYLFMRKFVPNDIAVIFLIVSTLPIFFITLFEKDGLTFEKYFKHIYLHKFYQPQKRVRKEVYLEQEKKNSANKTHAKRKGIEKSKAGLKEK
;
A
#
# COMPACT_ATOMS: atom_id res chain seq x y z
N GLY A 1 -13.90 6.70 21.46
CA GLY A 1 -15.28 6.14 21.40
C GLY A 1 -15.78 5.78 20.01
N LEU A 2 -15.16 6.26 18.92
CA LEU A 2 -15.75 6.18 17.57
C LEU A 2 -15.71 4.78 16.94
N VAL A 3 -14.68 3.97 17.19
CA VAL A 3 -14.52 2.66 16.54
C VAL A 3 -15.13 1.52 17.37
N GLY A 4 -15.02 1.60 18.69
CA GLY A 4 -15.47 0.51 19.58
C GLY A 4 -16.99 0.30 19.60
N ILE A 5 -17.78 1.38 19.65
CA ILE A 5 -19.24 1.29 19.73
C ILE A 5 -19.84 0.68 18.44
N PRO A 6 -19.46 1.14 17.23
CA PRO A 6 -19.95 0.52 16.00
C PRO A 6 -19.51 -0.94 15.86
N VAL A 7 -18.26 -1.27 16.20
CA VAL A 7 -17.75 -2.65 16.12
C VAL A 7 -18.52 -3.56 17.08
N TYR A 8 -18.76 -3.13 18.32
CA TYR A 8 -19.54 -3.92 19.28
C TYR A 8 -20.99 -4.11 18.85
N LEU A 9 -21.67 -3.04 18.41
CA LEU A 9 -23.07 -3.12 17.96
C LEU A 9 -23.23 -3.98 16.71
N PHE A 10 -22.23 -3.99 15.82
CA PHE A 10 -22.19 -4.88 14.66
C PHE A 10 -21.96 -6.34 15.09
N MET A 11 -20.95 -6.59 15.93
CA MET A 11 -20.56 -7.94 16.32
C MET A 11 -21.61 -8.64 17.18
N ARG A 12 -22.32 -7.89 18.05
CA ARG A 12 -23.40 -8.41 18.91
C ARG A 12 -24.57 -8.99 18.11
N LYS A 13 -24.76 -8.60 16.85
CA LYS A 13 -25.82 -9.17 15.99
C LYS A 13 -25.49 -10.57 15.48
N PHE A 14 -24.21 -10.91 15.40
CA PHE A 14 -23.73 -12.18 14.82
C PHE A 14 -23.19 -13.14 15.88
N VAL A 15 -22.77 -12.64 17.04
CA VAL A 15 -21.96 -13.39 18.01
C VAL A 15 -22.46 -13.15 19.45
N PRO A 16 -22.39 -14.16 20.35
CA PRO A 16 -22.64 -13.98 21.79
C PRO A 16 -21.85 -12.82 22.41
N ASN A 17 -22.44 -12.21 23.45
CA ASN A 17 -21.91 -10.99 24.07
C ASN A 17 -20.46 -11.16 24.58
N ASP A 18 -20.15 -12.30 25.20
CA ASP A 18 -18.81 -12.58 25.74
C ASP A 18 -17.74 -12.55 24.64
N ILE A 19 -18.03 -13.17 23.50
CA ILE A 19 -17.11 -13.22 22.35
C ILE A 19 -17.04 -11.83 21.68
N ALA A 20 -18.15 -11.09 21.59
CA ALA A 20 -18.17 -9.72 21.07
C ALA A 20 -17.28 -8.77 21.89
N VAL A 21 -17.25 -8.91 23.22
CA VAL A 21 -16.36 -8.15 24.11
C VAL A 21 -14.90 -8.57 23.92
N ILE A 22 -14.61 -9.86 23.77
CA ILE A 22 -13.24 -10.32 23.45
C ILE A 22 -12.76 -9.71 22.13
N PHE A 23 -13.59 -9.69 21.10
CA PHE A 23 -13.27 -9.03 19.82
C PHE A 23 -13.03 -7.54 19.97
N LEU A 24 -13.80 -6.85 20.81
CA LEU A 24 -13.58 -5.44 21.09
C LEU A 24 -12.18 -5.20 21.68
N ILE A 25 -11.79 -5.98 22.69
CA ILE A 25 -10.47 -5.87 23.33
C ILE A 25 -9.37 -6.18 22.33
N VAL A 26 -9.47 -7.31 21.62
CA VAL A 26 -8.49 -7.70 20.60
C VAL A 26 -8.38 -6.66 19.49
N SER A 27 -9.48 -6.02 19.09
CA SER A 27 -9.48 -4.95 18.09
C SER A 27 -8.82 -3.67 18.59
N THR A 28 -8.86 -3.38 19.89
CA THR A 28 -8.20 -2.19 20.46
C THR A 28 -6.69 -2.35 20.62
N LEU A 29 -6.19 -3.57 20.84
CA LEU A 29 -4.76 -3.85 20.99
C LEU A 29 -3.90 -3.34 19.83
N PRO A 30 -4.17 -3.64 18.53
CA PRO A 30 -3.32 -3.16 17.44
C PRO A 30 -3.33 -1.64 17.30
N ILE A 31 -4.46 -0.99 17.59
CA ILE A 31 -4.56 0.48 17.60
C ILE A 31 -3.67 1.03 18.71
N PHE A 32 -3.72 0.42 19.89
CA PHE A 32 -2.89 0.81 21.02
C PHE A 32 -1.40 0.66 20.72
N PHE A 33 -1.01 -0.47 20.11
CA PHE A 33 0.36 -0.66 19.62
C PHE A 33 0.77 0.44 18.66
N ILE A 34 -0.02 0.77 17.64
CA ILE A 34 0.30 1.83 16.68
C ILE A 34 0.45 3.19 17.36
N THR A 35 -0.39 3.50 18.35
CA THR A 35 -0.34 4.79 19.06
C THR A 35 0.86 4.91 19.99
N LEU A 36 1.26 3.82 20.64
CA LEU A 36 2.41 3.79 21.55
C LEU A 36 3.73 3.46 20.83
N PHE A 37 3.66 3.01 19.58
CA PHE A 37 4.83 2.65 18.83
C PHE A 37 5.58 3.90 18.39
N GLU A 38 6.70 4.14 19.06
CA GLU A 38 7.74 5.05 18.62
C GLU A 38 8.89 4.23 18.06
N LYS A 39 9.32 4.59 16.85
CA LYS A 39 10.49 3.97 16.23
C LYS A 39 11.58 5.01 16.07
N ASP A 40 12.73 4.75 16.65
CA ASP A 40 13.89 5.65 16.63
C ASP A 40 13.56 7.07 17.15
N GLY A 41 12.61 7.17 18.10
CA GLY A 41 12.09 8.44 18.64
C GLY A 41 11.12 9.20 17.72
N LEU A 42 10.73 8.61 16.58
CA LEU A 42 9.69 9.16 15.72
C LEU A 42 8.33 8.52 16.01
N THR A 43 7.29 9.36 16.05
CA THR A 43 5.90 8.91 16.12
C THR A 43 5.53 8.10 14.87
N PHE A 44 4.61 7.15 15.03
CA PHE A 44 4.17 6.28 13.94
C PHE A 44 3.74 7.04 12.68
N GLU A 45 3.01 8.15 12.81
CA GLU A 45 2.59 8.96 11.66
C GLU A 45 3.78 9.46 10.84
N LYS A 46 4.79 10.02 11.51
CA LYS A 46 6.01 10.49 10.86
C LYS A 46 6.77 9.33 10.25
N TYR A 47 6.95 8.24 10.98
CA TYR A 47 7.65 7.06 10.48
C TYR A 47 6.98 6.50 9.22
N PHE A 48 5.65 6.31 9.25
CA PHE A 48 4.88 5.81 8.13
C PHE A 48 4.94 6.73 6.92
N LYS A 49 4.88 8.06 7.13
CA LYS A 49 5.06 9.04 6.06
C LYS A 49 6.40 8.87 5.35
N HIS A 50 7.48 8.65 6.08
CA HIS A 50 8.80 8.42 5.48
C HIS A 50 8.86 7.11 4.69
N ILE A 51 8.31 6.02 5.23
CA ILE A 51 8.21 4.74 4.50
C ILE A 51 7.44 4.93 3.20
N TYR A 52 6.28 5.58 3.26
CA TYR A 52 5.43 5.81 2.08
C TYR A 52 6.16 6.65 1.03
N LEU A 53 6.80 7.75 1.44
CA LEU A 53 7.56 8.60 0.54
C LEU A 53 8.72 7.83 -0.11
N HIS A 54 9.43 7.03 0.68
CA HIS A 54 10.55 6.23 0.18
C HIS A 54 10.08 5.12 -0.77
N LYS A 55 8.93 4.50 -0.51
CA LYS A 55 8.40 3.39 -1.32
C LYS A 55 7.80 3.86 -2.66
N PHE A 56 7.14 5.02 -2.69
CA PHE A 56 6.38 5.48 -3.85
C PHE A 56 7.03 6.63 -4.63
N TYR A 57 7.73 7.55 -3.95
CA TYR A 57 8.20 8.79 -4.58
C TYR A 57 9.72 8.85 -4.75
N GLN A 58 10.50 8.22 -3.88
CA GLN A 58 11.95 8.23 -3.99
C GLN A 58 12.44 7.09 -4.90
N PRO A 59 13.37 7.36 -5.82
CA PRO A 59 13.98 6.32 -6.62
C PRO A 59 14.81 5.39 -5.74
N GLN A 60 14.65 4.07 -5.90
CA GLN A 60 15.42 3.06 -5.17
C GLN A 60 16.94 3.24 -5.33
N LYS A 61 17.37 3.74 -6.49
CA LYS A 61 18.75 4.14 -6.74
C LYS A 61 18.84 5.66 -6.67
N ARG A 62 19.62 6.17 -5.72
CA ARG A 62 19.87 7.61 -5.57
C ARG A 62 20.62 8.12 -6.81
N VAL A 63 19.92 8.87 -7.66
CA VAL A 63 20.47 9.46 -8.90
C VAL A 63 20.25 10.97 -8.88
N ARG A 64 21.04 11.72 -9.67
CA ARG A 64 20.79 13.16 -9.86
C ARG A 64 19.46 13.38 -10.57
N LYS A 65 18.84 14.54 -10.33
CA LYS A 65 17.51 14.87 -10.85
C LYS A 65 17.46 14.83 -12.38
N GLU A 66 18.48 15.35 -13.06
CA GLU A 66 18.55 15.33 -14.52
C GLU A 66 18.58 13.90 -15.08
N VAL A 67 19.41 13.03 -14.51
CA VAL A 67 19.54 11.63 -14.93
C VAL A 67 18.25 10.85 -14.69
N TYR A 68 17.54 11.14 -13.59
CA TYR A 68 16.26 10.51 -13.29
C TYR A 68 15.19 10.84 -14.33
N LEU A 69 15.04 12.12 -14.68
CA LEU A 69 14.05 12.57 -15.67
C LEU A 69 14.34 11.98 -17.05
N GLU A 70 15.61 11.86 -17.43
CA GLU A 70 16.00 11.20 -18.67
C GLU A 70 15.69 9.70 -18.66
N GLN A 71 15.96 9.01 -17.54
CA GLN A 71 15.63 7.59 -17.38
C GLN A 71 14.12 7.35 -17.40
N GLU A 72 13.33 8.23 -16.81
CA GLU A 72 11.86 8.13 -16.79
C GLU A 72 11.27 8.29 -18.20
N LYS A 73 11.78 9.25 -18.98
CA LYS A 73 11.42 9.42 -20.40
C LYS A 73 11.78 8.18 -21.23
N LYS A 74 13.00 7.65 -21.05
CA LYS A 74 13.47 6.43 -21.74
C LYS A 74 12.63 5.20 -21.36
N ASN A 75 12.31 5.01 -20.08
CA ASN A 75 11.46 3.92 -19.62
C ASN A 75 10.03 4.01 -20.17
N SER A 76 9.45 5.21 -20.21
CA SER A 76 8.12 5.46 -20.78
C SER A 76 8.04 5.11 -22.26
N ALA A 77 9.05 5.53 -23.03
CA ALA A 77 9.18 5.19 -24.44
C ALA A 77 9.33 3.66 -24.64
N ASN A 78 10.26 3.04 -23.90
CA ASN A 78 10.51 1.60 -23.98
C ASN A 78 9.27 0.76 -23.62
N LYS A 79 8.51 1.13 -22.58
CA LYS A 79 7.25 0.47 -22.22
C LYS A 79 6.22 0.57 -23.34
N THR A 80 6.10 1.73 -23.98
CA THR A 80 5.17 1.94 -25.10
C THR A 80 5.56 1.10 -26.32
N HIS A 81 6.85 1.07 -26.66
CA HIS A 81 7.36 0.23 -27.75
C HIS A 81 7.20 -1.27 -27.45
N ALA A 82 7.48 -1.72 -26.23
CA ALA A 82 7.29 -3.10 -25.82
C ALA A 82 5.81 -3.52 -25.88
N LYS A 83 4.89 -2.65 -25.41
CA LYS A 83 3.44 -2.88 -25.49
C LYS A 83 2.97 -3.01 -26.94
N ARG A 84 3.42 -2.11 -27.83
CA ARG A 84 3.11 -2.18 -29.27
C ARG A 84 3.60 -3.48 -29.90
N LYS A 85 4.87 -3.87 -29.65
CA LYS A 85 5.43 -5.15 -30.14
C LYS A 85 4.67 -6.37 -29.59
N GLY A 86 4.25 -6.34 -28.33
CA GLY A 86 3.44 -7.41 -27.74
C GLY A 86 2.07 -7.57 -28.42
N ILE A 87 1.40 -6.45 -28.70
CA ILE A 87 0.11 -6.43 -29.43
C ILE A 87 0.28 -6.90 -30.88
N GLU A 88 1.36 -6.52 -31.53
CA GLU A 88 1.63 -6.94 -32.92
C GLU A 88 1.91 -8.45 -33.00
N LYS A 89 2.70 -8.99 -32.07
CA LYS A 89 2.95 -10.44 -31.95
C LYS A 89 1.69 -11.23 -31.63
N SER A 90 0.82 -10.74 -30.75
CA SER A 90 -0.44 -11.44 -30.43
C SER A 90 -1.42 -11.44 -31.60
N LYS A 91 -1.46 -10.36 -32.40
CA LYS A 91 -2.26 -10.29 -33.63
C LYS A 91 -1.74 -11.22 -34.73
N ALA A 92 -0.42 -11.36 -34.87
CA ALA A 92 0.18 -12.28 -35.84
C ALA A 92 -0.16 -13.74 -35.51
N GLY A 93 0.00 -14.17 -34.25
CA GLY A 93 -0.29 -15.55 -33.83
C GLY A 93 -1.78 -15.94 -33.82
N LEU A 94 -2.70 -14.97 -33.88
CA LEU A 94 -4.14 -15.23 -34.01
C LEU A 94 -4.57 -15.37 -35.47
N LYS A 95 -3.81 -14.83 -36.43
CA LYS A 95 -4.05 -15.01 -37.87
C LYS A 95 -3.50 -16.32 -38.43
N GLU A 96 -2.62 -16.98 -37.70
CA GLU A 96 -1.97 -18.24 -38.08
C GLU A 96 -2.71 -19.48 -37.53
N LYS A 97 -3.83 -19.29 -36.81
CA LYS A 97 -4.77 -20.32 -36.35
C LYS A 97 -6.08 -20.22 -37.10
#